data_AF-A0A5J4LEI7-F1
#
_entry.id   AF-A0A5J4LEI7-F1
#
_cell.length_a   1.000
_cell.length_b   1.000
_cell.length_c   1.000
_cell.angle_alpha   90.00
_cell.angle_beta   90.00
_cell.angle_gamma   90.00
#
_symmetry.space_group_name_H-M   'P 1'
#
loop_
_entity.id
_entity.type
_entity.pdbx_description
1 polymer ?
#
loop_
_entity_poly.entity_id
_entity_poly.type
_entity_poly.pdbx_seq_one_letter_code
_entity_poly.pdbx_strand_id
1 'polypeptide(L)'
;METLLTGQPLTAATAEHFGLVNRVVADGESLPAALELAHRIARNAPLPLAAIKRVQQVCGGRDSAAAFAAQDEIAAPVNASKDAEEGARAFAEKRTPVWNRH
;
A
#
# COMPACT_ATOMS: atom_id res chain seq x y z
N MET A 1 -3.77 22.25 -10.16
CA MET A 1 -3.41 23.66 -9.92
C MET A 1 -4.62 24.49 -9.53
N GLU A 2 -5.75 24.43 -10.25
CA GLU A 2 -6.96 25.22 -9.96
C GLU A 2 -7.34 25.26 -8.46
N THR A 3 -7.63 24.10 -7.86
CA THR A 3 -8.07 24.01 -6.45
C THR A 3 -7.06 24.54 -5.43
N LEU A 4 -5.76 24.39 -5.71
CA LEU A 4 -4.69 24.91 -4.87
C LEU A 4 -4.58 26.45 -4.94
N LEU A 5 -4.93 27.04 -6.09
CA LEU A 5 -4.83 28.48 -6.32
C LEU A 5 -6.13 29.22 -5.97
N THR A 6 -7.28 28.57 -6.07
CA THR A 6 -8.59 29.19 -5.79
C THR A 6 -9.09 28.95 -4.38
N GLY A 7 -8.59 27.92 -3.68
CA GLY A 7 -9.06 27.53 -2.36
C GLY A 7 -10.52 27.07 -2.33
N GLN A 8 -11.11 26.77 -3.49
CA GLN A 8 -12.50 26.34 -3.56
C GLN A 8 -12.68 24.93 -2.96
N PRO A 9 -13.78 24.70 -2.22
CA PRO A 9 -14.06 23.39 -1.65
C PRO A 9 -14.34 22.37 -2.76
N LEU A 10 -13.83 21.15 -2.56
CA LEU A 10 -14.07 20.01 -3.45
C LEU A 10 -15.19 19.13 -2.90
N THR A 11 -16.09 18.69 -3.78
CA THR A 11 -17.01 17.60 -3.45
C THR A 11 -16.26 16.28 -3.34
N ALA A 12 -16.81 15.31 -2.60
CA ALA A 12 -16.24 13.97 -2.50
C ALA A 12 -16.08 13.30 -3.88
N ALA A 13 -17.10 13.43 -4.75
CA ALA A 13 -17.07 12.89 -6.10
C ALA A 13 -15.95 13.50 -6.96
N THR A 14 -15.76 14.82 -6.88
CA THR A 14 -14.66 15.49 -7.59
C THR A 14 -13.29 15.07 -7.04
N ALA A 15 -13.17 14.94 -5.71
CA ALA A 15 -11.94 14.49 -5.07
C ALA A 15 -11.56 13.06 -5.50
N GLU A 16 -12.54 12.17 -5.65
CA GLU A 16 -12.33 10.81 -6.17
C GLU A 16 -11.91 10.83 -7.63
N HIS A 17 -12.59 11.63 -8.46
CA HIS A 17 -12.25 11.76 -9.88
C HIS A 17 -10.82 12.27 -10.10
N PHE A 18 -10.34 13.19 -9.26
CA PHE A 18 -8.96 13.69 -9.30
C PHE A 18 -7.94 12.75 -8.62
N GLY A 19 -8.38 11.65 -8.00
CA GLY A 19 -7.51 10.72 -7.29
C GLY A 19 -6.98 11.25 -5.94
N LEU A 20 -7.60 12.30 -5.39
CA LEU A 20 -7.26 12.80 -4.06
C LEU A 20 -7.74 11.84 -2.95
N VAL A 21 -8.88 11.18 -3.19
CA VAL A 21 -9.36 10.05 -2.39
C VAL A 21 -9.56 8.84 -3.28
N ASN A 22 -9.36 7.64 -2.72
CA ASN A 22 -9.45 6.39 -3.50
C ASN A 22 -10.87 5.83 -3.60
N ARG A 23 -11.79 6.25 -2.71
CA ARG A 23 -13.15 5.73 -2.63
C ARG A 23 -14.08 6.74 -1.96
N VAL A 24 -15.27 6.93 -2.53
CA VAL A 24 -16.41 7.61 -1.89
C VAL A 24 -17.44 6.58 -1.46
N VAL A 25 -18.03 6.79 -0.29
CA VAL A 25 -19.09 5.95 0.29
C VAL A 25 -20.24 6.82 0.76
N ALA A 26 -21.39 6.21 1.08
CA ALA A 26 -22.52 6.91 1.64
C ALA A 26 -22.20 7.55 3.00
N ASP A 27 -22.96 8.58 3.38
CA ASP A 27 -22.81 9.23 4.67
C ASP A 27 -22.96 8.23 5.82
N GLY A 28 -22.03 8.28 6.78
CA GLY A 28 -21.95 7.34 7.89
C GLY A 28 -21.13 6.07 7.65
N GLU A 29 -20.79 5.75 6.39
CA GLU A 29 -20.10 4.48 6.03
C GLU A 29 -18.58 4.59 5.92
N SER A 30 -18.00 5.76 6.20
CA SER A 30 -16.56 6.01 6.04
C SER A 30 -15.69 5.12 6.95
N LEU A 31 -16.07 4.97 8.22
CA LEU A 31 -15.33 4.14 9.18
C LEU A 31 -15.47 2.64 8.87
N PRO A 32 -16.67 2.07 8.64
CA PRO A 32 -16.81 0.69 8.20
C PRO A 32 -15.97 0.36 6.96
N ALA A 33 -16.02 1.21 5.94
CA ALA A 33 -15.24 1.00 4.70
C ALA A 33 -13.72 1.10 4.94
N ALA A 34 -13.27 2.01 5.80
CA ALA A 34 -11.86 2.14 6.17
C ALA A 34 -11.37 0.89 6.94
N LEU A 35 -12.18 0.36 7.87
CA LEU A 35 -11.85 -0.85 8.62
C LEU A 35 -11.83 -2.09 7.72
N GLU A 36 -12.75 -2.20 6.77
CA GLU A 36 -12.74 -3.27 5.77
C GLU A 36 -11.42 -3.26 4.97
N LEU A 37 -10.99 -2.08 4.50
CA LEU A 37 -9.71 -1.92 3.81
C LEU A 37 -8.53 -2.28 4.73
N ALA A 38 -8.54 -1.80 5.98
CA ALA A 38 -7.48 -2.10 6.95
C ALA A 38 -7.37 -3.62 7.20
N HIS A 39 -8.49 -4.31 7.36
CA HIS A 39 -8.52 -5.77 7.50
C HIS A 39 -7.97 -6.48 6.27
N ARG A 40 -8.31 -6.02 5.06
CA ARG A 40 -7.74 -6.56 3.82
C ARG A 40 -6.23 -6.38 3.75
N ILE A 41 -5.72 -5.21 4.15
CA ILE A 41 -4.29 -4.94 4.19
C ILE A 41 -3.60 -5.82 5.24
N ALA A 42 -4.18 -5.93 6.43
CA ALA A 42 -3.62 -6.67 7.58
C ALA A 42 -3.52 -8.19 7.36
N ARG A 43 -4.14 -8.72 6.29
CA ARG A 43 -3.97 -10.12 5.85
C ARG A 43 -2.62 -10.38 5.19
N ASN A 44 -1.85 -9.36 4.83
CA ASN A 44 -0.53 -9.51 4.23
C ASN A 44 0.58 -9.51 5.30
N ALA A 45 1.75 -10.03 4.95
CA ALA A 45 2.91 -10.02 5.83
C ALA A 45 3.35 -8.57 6.16
N PRO A 46 3.71 -8.28 7.42
CA PRO A 46 4.05 -6.92 7.86
C PRO A 46 5.32 -6.40 7.20
N LEU A 47 6.32 -7.25 6.99
CA LEU A 47 7.62 -6.88 6.43
C LEU A 47 7.52 -6.35 4.98
N PRO A 48 6.89 -7.05 4.01
CA PRO A 48 6.73 -6.52 2.66
C PRO A 48 5.84 -5.27 2.63
N LEU A 49 4.83 -5.14 3.50
CA LEU A 49 4.03 -3.90 3.58
C LEU A 49 4.87 -2.69 3.99
N ALA A 50 5.74 -2.85 4.99
CA ALA A 50 6.67 -1.80 5.41
C ALA A 50 7.67 -1.45 4.30
N ALA A 51 8.20 -2.47 3.62
CA ALA A 51 9.13 -2.29 2.51
C ALA A 51 8.50 -1.54 1.33
N ILE A 52 7.30 -1.92 0.88
CA ILE A 52 6.59 -1.25 -0.22
C ILE A 52 6.34 0.23 0.12
N LYS A 53 5.92 0.52 1.36
CA LYS A 53 5.78 1.91 1.82
C LYS A 53 7.11 2.65 1.74
N ARG A 54 8.22 2.03 2.16
CA ARG A 54 9.54 2.64 2.11
C ARG A 54 9.99 2.91 0.67
N VAL A 55 9.81 1.96 -0.24
CA VAL A 55 10.12 2.09 -1.68
C VAL A 55 9.39 3.30 -2.25
N GLN A 56 8.08 3.43 -2.03
CA GLN A 56 7.30 4.58 -2.50
C GLN A 56 7.85 5.92 -2.01
N GLN A 57 8.31 5.99 -0.76
CA GLN A 57 8.88 7.23 -0.20
C GLN A 57 10.27 7.56 -0.78
N VAL A 58 11.11 6.57 -1.09
CA VAL A 58 12.48 6.83 -1.57
C VAL A 58 12.59 7.00 -3.07
N CYS A 59 11.71 6.35 -3.85
CA CYS A 59 11.76 6.37 -5.31
C CYS A 59 11.17 7.65 -5.92
N GLY A 60 10.41 8.43 -5.16
CA GLY A 60 9.82 9.68 -5.62
C GLY A 60 10.86 10.64 -6.19
N GLY A 61 10.68 11.05 -7.46
CA GLY A 61 11.56 12.01 -8.13
C GLY A 61 12.91 11.46 -8.61
N ARG A 62 13.19 10.16 -8.44
CA ARG A 62 14.38 9.51 -8.99
C ARG A 62 14.16 9.08 -10.44
N ASP A 63 15.23 8.97 -11.21
CA ASP A 63 15.18 8.23 -12.47
C ASP A 63 14.99 6.73 -12.21
N SER A 64 14.58 5.99 -13.25
CA SER A 64 14.22 4.59 -13.11
C SER A 64 15.37 3.71 -12.62
N ALA A 65 16.62 3.95 -13.07
CA ALA A 65 17.75 3.12 -12.66
C ALA A 65 18.07 3.33 -11.17
N ALA A 66 18.10 4.59 -10.71
CA ALA A 66 18.30 4.92 -9.31
C ALA A 66 17.12 4.45 -8.41
N ALA A 67 15.90 4.43 -8.94
CA ALA A 67 14.74 3.90 -8.24
C ALA A 67 14.80 2.38 -8.07
N PHE A 68 15.16 1.63 -9.12
CA PHE A 68 15.31 0.17 -9.05
C PHE A 68 16.43 -0.24 -8.11
N ALA A 69 17.60 0.42 -8.17
CA ALA A 69 18.70 0.13 -7.25
C ALA A 69 18.29 0.31 -5.77
N ALA A 70 17.60 1.41 -5.45
CA ALA A 70 17.10 1.66 -4.10
C ALA A 70 16.01 0.65 -3.69
N GLN A 71 15.15 0.24 -4.62
CA GLN A 71 14.15 -0.80 -4.38
C GLN A 71 14.81 -2.13 -4.04
N ASP A 72 15.84 -2.54 -4.80
CA ASP A 72 16.50 -3.82 -4.61
C ASP A 72 17.18 -3.93 -3.24
N GLU A 73 17.82 -2.85 -2.77
CA GLU A 73 18.39 -2.78 -1.42
C GLU A 73 17.32 -2.97 -0.33
N ILE A 74 16.14 -2.40 -0.52
CA ILE A 74 15.02 -2.52 0.43
C ILE A 74 14.37 -3.91 0.35
N ALA A 75 14.25 -4.48 -0.85
CA ALA A 75 13.57 -5.74 -1.10
C ALA A 75 14.42 -6.96 -0.72
N ALA A 76 15.75 -6.88 -0.82
CA ALA A 76 16.67 -7.97 -0.51
C ALA A 76 16.42 -8.65 0.85
N PRO A 77 16.35 -7.93 1.99
CA PRO A 77 16.06 -8.56 3.28
C PRO A 77 14.64 -9.14 3.39
N VAL A 78 13.67 -8.58 2.65
CA VAL A 78 12.29 -9.10 2.61
C VAL A 78 12.26 -10.45 1.88
N ASN A 79 12.95 -10.54 0.75
CA ASN A 79 13.01 -11.76 -0.06
C ASN A 79 13.72 -12.91 0.69
N ALA A 80 14.67 -12.59 1.58
CA ALA A 80 15.36 -13.55 2.44
C ALA A 80 14.60 -13.90 3.74
N SER A 81 13.38 -13.38 3.93
CA SER A 81 12.64 -13.56 5.18
C SER A 81 11.81 -14.85 5.22
N LYS A 82 11.50 -15.31 6.43
CA LYS A 82 10.57 -16.43 6.66
C LYS A 82 9.16 -16.16 6.11
N ASP A 83 8.74 -14.89 6.08
CA ASP A 83 7.45 -14.50 5.51
C ASP A 83 7.44 -14.68 3.98
N ALA A 84 8.57 -14.48 3.30
CA ALA A 84 8.66 -14.77 1.86
C ALA A 84 8.55 -16.28 1.60
N GLU A 85 9.27 -17.11 2.37
CA GLU A 85 9.17 -18.57 2.30
C GLU A 85 7.75 -19.07 2.57
N GLU A 86 7.11 -18.56 3.63
CA GLU A 86 5.74 -18.92 3.97
C GLU A 86 4.74 -18.46 2.92
N GLY A 87 4.91 -17.26 2.35
CA GLY A 87 4.06 -16.75 1.29
C GLY A 87 4.11 -17.64 0.05
N ALA A 88 5.31 -18.04 -0.37
CA ALA A 88 5.50 -18.96 -1.49
C ALA A 88 4.88 -20.34 -1.21
N ARG A 89 5.10 -20.88 -0.01
CA ARG A 89 4.54 -22.17 0.42
C ARG A 89 3.01 -22.16 0.47
N ALA A 90 2.43 -21.16 1.13
CA ALA A 90 0.98 -21.04 1.27
C ALA A 90 0.29 -20.88 -0.09
N PHE A 91 0.92 -20.14 -1.01
CA PHE A 91 0.44 -20.01 -2.39
C PHE A 91 0.45 -21.36 -3.12
N ALA A 92 1.57 -22.10 -3.07
CA ALA A 92 1.69 -23.42 -3.70
C ALA A 92 0.68 -24.43 -3.13
N GLU A 93 0.44 -24.38 -1.82
CA GLU A 93 -0.50 -25.26 -1.09
C GLU A 93 -1.96 -24.77 -1.13
N LYS A 94 -2.24 -23.61 -1.77
CA LYS A 94 -3.58 -22.98 -1.83
C LYS A 94 -4.24 -22.79 -0.46
N ARG A 95 -3.43 -22.49 0.56
CA ARG A 95 -3.90 -22.23 1.93
C ARG A 95 -3.67 -20.78 2.33
N THR A 96 -4.26 -20.39 3.45
CA THR A 96 -3.99 -19.07 4.04
C THR A 96 -2.60 -19.10 4.69
N PRO A 97 -1.74 -18.09 4.43
CA PRO A 97 -0.43 -17.99 5.06
C PRO A 97 -0.51 -17.63 6.55
N VAL A 98 0.46 -18.10 7.33
CA VAL A 98 0.64 -17.77 8.75
C VAL A 98 1.90 -16.94 8.92
N TRP A 99 1.73 -15.63 9.03
CA TRP A 99 2.85 -14.69 9.17
C TRP A 99 3.46 -14.72 10.57
N ASN A 100 4.79 -14.67 10.66
CA ASN A 100 5.47 -14.55 11.95
C ASN A 100 5.45 -13.08 12.39
N ARG A 101 4.79 -12.77 13.52
CA ARG A 101 4.69 -11.40 14.05
C ARG A 101 5.86 -10.99 14.96
N HIS A 102 7.07 -11.49 14.73
CA HIS A 102 8.22 -11.25 15.60
C HIS A 102 9.29 -10.38 14.96
#